data_AF-A0A6I0S8B7-F1
#
_entry.id   AF-A0A6I0S8B7-F1
#
_cell.length_a   1.000
_cell.length_b   1.000
_cell.length_c   1.000
_cell.angle_alpha   90.00
_cell.angle_beta   90.00
_cell.angle_gamma   90.00
#
_symmetry.space_group_name_H-M   'P 1'
#
loop_
_entity.id
_entity.type
_entity.pdbx_description
1 polymer ?
#
loop_
_entity_poly.entity_id
_entity_poly.type
_entity_poly.pdbx_seq_one_letter_code
_entity_poly.pdbx_strand_id
1 'polypeptide(L)'
;MKKTIVVLLFMASLGLFSVLVAGEVYVSPHGSDRNAGTKEAPYLTLNRAIKQAREWRRLNRPEAAGGICICLEDGVYAQSAPLFIRPEDSGTPDSPTLIRAVENAHPVISGGVAVTGWKKGCDDPRIAKELRSKIWVAKAPSFGNRIVETRQMWVDGNKAQRAAQFPDGVMERMIDFNPEEQTITIPASQIGNLPNARRLEMIVHQRWAIAILRVKSIDVRGEQAVIRFHESESHLEFAHPWPQPVIGGEKGNSSFCLTNALELLDQPGEWFQEYPSGTIYYYPRSEEDMETAEVIVPALETLMIVDGTLERPVRHIRVEGITFAHTSWMRPSYQGHVTLQGGFPLLDAYKLHEPGLPEKAELENQAWIARPETAIRVRGTEHLTFSRCRFRHLASTGLDYEWAVSSSGIENCVFSDIGGTGILIGAFPDGGFETHVPFIPPEERNLCTDITIKNNLITDVTNEDWGCVGIGAGYVSGIDISHNEVCHLNYSGICVGWGWTSLESGMKNNRIEANYVHHFARRLYDAGGLYTLSNQPGSVMRNNRIEHLEEAPYATNDRAFYIYLDEATDGYTIENNWCPTERFDSNRPGNRNVWKNNGPQVTESIKNKAGRIKPE
;
A
#
# COMPACT_ATOMS: atom_id res chain seq x y z
N MET A 1 -59.91 36.93 -1.80
CA MET A 1 -58.61 36.46 -2.35
C MET A 1 -57.50 36.69 -1.33
N LYS A 2 -57.09 35.66 -0.60
CA LYS A 2 -55.77 35.56 0.05
C LYS A 2 -55.39 34.08 0.01
N LYS A 3 -54.34 33.73 -0.75
CA LYS A 3 -53.76 32.39 -0.81
C LYS A 3 -52.68 32.34 0.27
N THR A 4 -52.80 31.44 1.23
CA THR A 4 -51.73 31.13 2.18
C THR A 4 -51.08 29.82 1.75
N ILE A 5 -49.81 29.91 1.42
CA ILE A 5 -48.90 28.81 1.08
C ILE A 5 -48.45 28.16 2.40
N VAL A 6 -48.53 26.84 2.51
CA VAL A 6 -47.87 26.07 3.56
C VAL A 6 -46.73 25.30 2.91
N VAL A 7 -45.50 25.70 3.23
CA VAL A 7 -44.27 24.96 2.91
C VAL A 7 -44.01 23.99 4.06
N LEU A 8 -44.00 22.69 3.79
CA LEU A 8 -43.50 21.68 4.73
C LEU A 8 -41.97 21.63 4.61
N LEU A 9 -41.27 22.05 5.66
CA LEU A 9 -39.85 21.72 5.85
C LEU A 9 -39.74 20.29 6.37
N PHE A 10 -39.03 19.44 5.63
CA PHE A 10 -38.58 18.13 6.10
C PHE A 10 -37.20 18.33 6.75
N MET A 11 -37.13 18.36 8.09
CA MET A 11 -35.86 18.28 8.81
C MET A 11 -35.39 16.82 8.83
N ALA A 12 -34.31 16.53 8.12
CA ALA A 12 -33.57 15.29 8.30
C ALA A 12 -32.69 15.43 9.56
N SER A 13 -33.07 14.74 10.63
CA SER A 13 -32.23 14.58 11.81
C SER A 13 -31.15 13.53 11.54
N LEU A 14 -29.87 13.93 11.45
CA LEU A 14 -28.76 13.01 11.65
C LEU A 14 -28.74 12.59 13.13
N GLY A 15 -29.39 11.48 13.43
CA GLY A 15 -29.27 10.82 14.73
C GLY A 15 -27.97 10.02 14.78
N LEU A 16 -27.09 10.35 15.73
CA LEU A 16 -26.14 9.40 16.29
C LEU A 16 -26.96 8.24 16.88
N PHE A 17 -27.12 7.16 16.13
CA PHE A 17 -27.65 5.91 16.67
C PHE A 17 -26.59 5.33 17.60
N SER A 18 -26.72 5.60 18.90
CA SER A 18 -26.08 4.80 19.95
C SER A 18 -26.71 3.40 19.88
N VAL A 19 -26.05 2.48 19.18
CA VAL A 19 -26.42 1.07 19.21
C VAL A 19 -26.21 0.61 20.66
N LEU A 20 -27.30 0.33 21.37
CA LEU A 20 -27.24 -0.34 22.66
C LEU A 20 -26.75 -1.77 22.42
N VAL A 21 -25.49 -2.02 22.72
CA VAL A 21 -24.85 -3.33 22.61
C VAL A 21 -25.12 -4.11 23.90
N ALA A 22 -25.58 -5.37 23.84
CA ALA A 22 -25.86 -6.13 25.06
C ALA A 22 -24.62 -6.76 25.70
N GLY A 23 -23.61 -7.13 24.92
CA GLY A 23 -22.37 -7.74 25.41
C GLY A 23 -21.14 -6.87 25.17
N GLU A 24 -20.39 -6.58 26.23
CA GLU A 24 -19.07 -5.96 26.14
C GLU A 24 -17.97 -6.95 26.55
N VAL A 25 -16.87 -6.96 25.79
CA VAL A 25 -15.66 -7.73 26.11
C VAL A 25 -14.47 -6.77 26.12
N TYR A 26 -13.77 -6.68 27.24
CA TYR A 26 -12.63 -5.79 27.40
C TYR A 26 -11.31 -6.52 27.17
N VAL A 27 -10.38 -5.83 26.50
CA VAL A 27 -9.01 -6.28 26.23
C VAL A 27 -8.05 -5.20 26.71
N SER A 28 -6.99 -5.60 27.41
CA SER A 28 -5.98 -4.70 27.98
C SER A 28 -4.59 -5.31 27.89
N PRO A 29 -3.53 -4.54 27.63
CA PRO A 29 -2.15 -5.03 27.69
C PRO A 29 -1.75 -5.53 29.09
N HIS A 30 -2.49 -5.14 30.13
CA HIS A 30 -2.30 -5.57 31.51
C HIS A 30 -3.28 -6.68 31.94
N GLY A 31 -4.09 -7.19 31.00
CA GLY A 31 -5.10 -8.22 31.26
C GLY A 31 -4.54 -9.64 31.36
N SER A 32 -5.46 -10.62 31.37
CA SER A 32 -5.11 -12.03 31.31
C SER A 32 -6.16 -12.82 30.53
N ASP A 33 -5.75 -13.73 29.65
CA ASP A 33 -6.68 -14.59 28.89
C ASP A 33 -7.42 -15.62 29.77
N ARG A 34 -7.05 -15.70 31.05
CA ARG A 34 -7.77 -16.47 32.09
C ARG A 34 -8.89 -15.67 32.76
N ASN A 35 -8.95 -14.35 32.55
CA ASN A 35 -9.98 -13.50 33.13
C ASN A 35 -11.35 -13.74 32.46
N ALA A 36 -12.38 -13.03 32.94
CA ALA A 36 -13.73 -13.12 32.39
C ALA A 36 -13.95 -12.24 31.14
N GLY A 37 -13.05 -11.28 30.87
CA GLY A 37 -13.23 -10.29 29.79
C GLY A 37 -14.14 -9.13 30.17
N THR A 38 -14.34 -8.89 31.47
CA THR A 38 -15.06 -7.70 31.97
C THR A 38 -14.11 -6.51 32.07
N LYS A 39 -14.64 -5.31 32.29
CA LYS A 39 -13.82 -4.10 32.46
C LYS A 39 -12.83 -4.22 33.63
N GLU A 40 -13.24 -4.85 34.73
CA GLU A 40 -12.40 -5.04 35.93
C GLU A 40 -11.43 -6.22 35.80
N ALA A 41 -11.71 -7.14 34.87
CA ALA A 41 -10.91 -8.32 34.60
C ALA A 41 -10.81 -8.56 33.07
N PRO A 42 -10.07 -7.71 32.35
CA PRO A 42 -10.00 -7.75 30.89
C PRO A 42 -9.16 -8.92 30.39
N TYR A 43 -9.43 -9.37 29.17
CA TYR A 43 -8.56 -10.29 28.46
C TYR A 43 -7.23 -9.64 28.09
N LEU A 44 -6.19 -10.45 27.88
CA LEU A 44 -4.90 -9.96 27.39
C LEU A 44 -4.92 -9.81 25.87
N THR A 45 -5.53 -10.77 25.16
CA THR A 45 -5.45 -10.83 23.70
C THR A 45 -6.79 -10.58 23.03
N LEU A 46 -6.73 -9.88 21.89
CA LEU A 46 -7.89 -9.68 21.02
C LEU A 46 -8.43 -11.01 20.47
N ASN A 47 -7.55 -11.99 20.20
CA ASN A 47 -7.95 -13.34 19.80
C ASN A 47 -8.88 -14.00 20.83
N ARG A 48 -8.60 -13.83 22.13
CA ARG A 48 -9.45 -14.37 23.19
C ARG A 48 -10.82 -13.69 23.23
N ALA A 49 -10.87 -12.38 23.02
CA ALA A 49 -12.11 -11.62 22.97
C ALA A 49 -12.99 -11.97 21.75
N ILE A 50 -12.39 -12.08 20.56
CA ILE A 50 -13.10 -12.55 19.35
C ILE A 50 -13.66 -13.96 19.59
N LYS A 51 -12.88 -14.86 20.20
CA LYS A 51 -13.36 -16.20 20.57
C LYS A 51 -14.54 -16.14 21.56
N GLN A 52 -14.54 -15.22 22.52
CA GLN A 52 -15.65 -15.05 23.45
C GLN A 52 -16.93 -14.59 22.72
N ALA A 53 -16.81 -13.58 21.85
CA ALA A 53 -17.93 -13.10 21.04
C ALA A 53 -18.51 -14.22 20.17
N ARG A 54 -17.64 -15.01 19.51
CA ARG A 54 -18.02 -16.18 18.73
C ARG A 54 -18.80 -17.20 19.54
N GLU A 55 -18.35 -17.51 20.77
CA GLU A 55 -19.04 -18.46 21.64
C GLU A 55 -20.39 -17.93 22.13
N TRP A 56 -20.51 -16.63 22.41
CA TRP A 56 -21.80 -16.00 22.71
C TRP A 56 -22.79 -16.17 21.56
N ARG A 57 -22.36 -15.96 20.32
CA ARG A 57 -23.18 -16.19 19.13
C ARG A 57 -23.56 -17.67 18.98
N ARG A 58 -22.57 -18.58 19.03
CA ARG A 58 -22.78 -20.03 18.86
C ARG A 58 -23.78 -20.61 19.87
N LEU A 59 -23.77 -20.11 21.11
CA LEU A 59 -24.62 -20.58 22.20
C LEU A 59 -25.91 -19.76 22.37
N ASN A 60 -26.18 -18.80 21.48
CA ASN A 60 -27.32 -17.89 21.56
C ASN A 60 -27.45 -17.23 22.94
N ARG A 61 -26.33 -16.70 23.45
CA ARG A 61 -26.26 -16.05 24.76
C ARG A 61 -26.94 -14.67 24.72
N PRO A 62 -27.57 -14.21 25.82
CA PRO A 62 -28.16 -12.87 25.89
C PRO A 62 -27.19 -11.75 25.52
N GLU A 63 -25.90 -11.92 25.83
CA GLU A 63 -24.82 -10.98 25.50
C GLU A 63 -24.61 -10.81 23.98
N ALA A 64 -25.11 -11.73 23.15
CA ALA A 64 -25.09 -11.58 21.70
C ALA A 64 -26.30 -10.83 21.14
N ALA A 65 -27.32 -10.51 21.94
CA ALA A 65 -28.48 -9.75 21.46
C ALA A 65 -28.12 -8.28 21.23
N GLY A 66 -28.63 -7.63 20.17
CA GLY A 66 -28.37 -6.20 19.93
C GLY A 66 -26.92 -5.84 19.53
N GLY A 67 -26.00 -6.79 19.50
CA GLY A 67 -24.61 -6.62 19.10
C GLY A 67 -23.61 -7.03 20.19
N ILE A 68 -22.35 -7.17 19.79
CA ILE A 68 -21.23 -7.45 20.69
C ILE A 68 -20.15 -6.39 20.47
N CYS A 69 -19.66 -5.78 21.55
CA CYS A 69 -18.61 -4.77 21.51
C CYS A 69 -17.35 -5.30 22.18
N ILE A 70 -16.26 -5.39 21.41
CA ILE A 70 -14.93 -5.69 21.88
C ILE A 70 -14.20 -4.36 22.09
N CYS A 71 -13.96 -4.01 23.35
CA CYS A 71 -13.38 -2.75 23.80
C CYS A 71 -11.88 -2.92 24.07
N LEU A 72 -11.03 -2.21 23.33
CA LEU A 72 -9.59 -2.21 23.53
C LEU A 72 -9.18 -1.00 24.38
N GLU A 73 -8.57 -1.27 25.53
CA GLU A 73 -7.90 -0.25 26.34
C GLU A 73 -6.62 0.27 25.65
N ASP A 74 -6.07 1.34 26.19
CA ASP A 74 -4.87 1.97 25.63
C ASP A 74 -3.64 1.05 25.69
N GLY A 75 -2.78 1.17 24.68
CA GLY A 75 -1.49 0.50 24.61
C GLY A 75 -1.28 -0.40 23.39
N VAL A 76 -0.16 -1.13 23.40
CA VAL A 76 0.32 -1.92 22.26
C VAL A 76 -0.02 -3.40 22.44
N TYR A 77 -0.73 -3.94 21.45
CA TYR A 77 -1.12 -5.34 21.35
C TYR A 77 -0.25 -6.04 20.30
N ALA A 78 0.95 -6.43 20.72
CA ALA A 78 1.88 -7.18 19.88
C ALA A 78 1.28 -8.54 19.47
N GLN A 79 1.24 -8.80 18.17
CA GLN A 79 0.70 -10.02 17.59
C GLN A 79 1.81 -11.04 17.34
N SER A 80 1.58 -12.28 17.74
CA SER A 80 2.44 -13.42 17.35
C SER A 80 1.95 -14.12 16.08
N ALA A 81 0.74 -13.80 15.62
CA ALA A 81 0.11 -14.32 14.41
C ALA A 81 -1.03 -13.38 13.99
N PRO A 82 -1.46 -13.40 12.72
CA PRO A 82 -2.60 -12.61 12.27
C PRO A 82 -3.89 -12.92 13.06
N LEU A 83 -4.69 -11.89 13.30
CA LEU A 83 -6.06 -12.03 13.79
C LEU A 83 -6.92 -12.65 12.69
N PHE A 84 -7.49 -13.82 12.96
CA PHE A 84 -8.32 -14.53 11.98
C PHE A 84 -9.81 -14.36 12.30
N ILE A 85 -10.46 -13.50 11.51
CA ILE A 85 -11.91 -13.27 11.52
C ILE A 85 -12.53 -14.12 10.42
N ARG A 86 -13.55 -14.90 10.78
CA ARG A 86 -14.12 -15.94 9.92
C ARG A 86 -15.66 -15.95 10.01
N PRO A 87 -16.38 -16.77 9.22
CA PRO A 87 -17.84 -16.66 9.11
C PRO A 87 -18.59 -16.80 10.45
N GLU A 88 -18.06 -17.58 11.39
CA GLU A 88 -18.66 -17.73 12.73
C GLU A 88 -18.58 -16.46 13.61
N ASP A 89 -17.77 -15.47 13.22
CA ASP A 89 -17.63 -14.17 13.91
C ASP A 89 -18.65 -13.13 13.42
N SER A 90 -19.38 -13.47 12.36
CA SER A 90 -20.33 -12.57 11.71
C SER A 90 -21.42 -12.09 12.68
N GLY A 91 -21.74 -10.82 12.58
CA GLY A 91 -22.94 -10.25 13.18
C GLY A 91 -24.15 -10.36 12.25
N THR A 92 -25.19 -9.62 12.61
CA THR A 92 -26.37 -9.33 11.78
C THR A 92 -26.58 -7.81 11.75
N PRO A 93 -27.48 -7.26 10.93
CA PRO A 93 -27.80 -5.84 10.97
C PRO A 93 -28.22 -5.36 12.37
N ASP A 94 -29.00 -6.17 13.08
CA ASP A 94 -29.51 -5.86 14.43
C ASP A 94 -28.53 -6.26 15.55
N SER A 95 -27.49 -7.03 15.24
CA SER A 95 -26.50 -7.48 16.20
C SER A 95 -25.10 -7.55 15.54
N PRO A 96 -24.48 -6.41 15.22
CA PRO A 96 -23.15 -6.38 14.63
C PRO A 96 -22.07 -6.80 15.65
N THR A 97 -20.86 -7.08 15.15
CA THR A 97 -19.65 -7.14 16.00
C THR A 97 -18.90 -5.81 15.84
N LEU A 98 -18.69 -5.09 16.94
CA LEU A 98 -17.93 -3.85 16.99
C LEU A 98 -16.58 -4.11 17.68
N ILE A 99 -15.47 -3.84 17.02
CA ILE A 99 -14.12 -3.85 17.61
C ILE A 99 -13.69 -2.40 17.70
N ARG A 100 -13.57 -1.84 18.91
CA ARG A 100 -13.30 -0.40 19.07
C ARG A 100 -12.32 -0.09 20.17
N ALA A 101 -11.66 1.06 20.04
CA ALA A 101 -11.00 1.69 21.17
C ALA A 101 -12.00 2.09 22.26
N VAL A 102 -11.60 1.98 23.52
CA VAL A 102 -12.25 2.67 24.63
C VAL A 102 -12.13 4.19 24.40
N GLU A 103 -13.04 4.98 24.98
CA GLU A 103 -13.01 6.43 24.86
C GLU A 103 -11.64 7.01 25.24
N ASN A 104 -11.10 7.88 24.39
CA ASN A 104 -9.76 8.49 24.49
C ASN A 104 -8.57 7.51 24.46
N ALA A 105 -8.78 6.21 24.25
CA ALA A 105 -7.69 5.24 24.06
C ALA A 105 -7.18 5.24 22.61
N HIS A 106 -5.91 4.89 22.44
CA HIS A 106 -5.24 4.80 21.14
C HIS A 106 -4.55 3.42 20.98
N PRO A 107 -5.33 2.32 21.00
CA PRO A 107 -4.78 0.98 20.90
C PRO A 107 -4.04 0.75 19.58
N VAL A 108 -2.87 0.10 19.66
CA VAL A 108 -2.05 -0.27 18.51
C VAL A 108 -1.98 -1.78 18.39
N ILE A 109 -2.54 -2.35 17.31
CA ILE A 109 -2.28 -3.74 16.92
C ILE A 109 -0.99 -3.76 16.12
N SER A 110 0.04 -4.41 16.66
CA SER A 110 1.38 -4.35 16.09
C SER A 110 1.92 -5.72 15.69
N GLY A 111 2.56 -5.80 14.53
CA GLY A 111 3.33 -6.96 14.06
C GLY A 111 4.83 -6.86 14.34
N GLY A 112 5.23 -5.85 15.11
CA GLY A 112 6.62 -5.50 15.39
C GLY A 112 7.15 -6.12 16.68
N VAL A 113 8.47 -6.17 16.78
CA VAL A 113 9.22 -6.64 17.94
C VAL A 113 10.27 -5.60 18.29
N ALA A 114 10.42 -5.31 19.58
CA ALA A 114 11.41 -4.36 20.05
C ALA A 114 12.84 -4.91 19.92
N VAL A 115 13.75 -4.09 19.42
CA VAL A 115 15.20 -4.31 19.44
C VAL A 115 15.75 -3.69 20.72
N THR A 116 16.33 -4.51 21.58
CA THR A 116 16.85 -4.08 22.89
C THR A 116 18.32 -4.46 23.04
N GLY A 117 18.97 -3.96 24.10
CA GLY A 117 20.36 -4.28 24.40
C GLY A 117 21.38 -3.56 23.52
N TRP A 118 21.04 -2.34 23.09
CA TRP A 118 21.90 -1.46 22.31
C TRP A 118 23.18 -1.12 23.06
N LYS A 119 24.30 -1.13 22.34
CA LYS A 119 25.63 -0.75 22.84
C LYS A 119 26.24 0.28 21.91
N LYS A 120 26.76 1.36 22.49
CA LYS A 120 27.47 2.40 21.75
C LYS A 120 28.87 1.90 21.36
N GLY A 121 29.25 2.17 20.12
CA GLY A 121 30.54 1.81 19.55
C GLY A 121 30.53 0.46 18.82
N CYS A 122 31.33 0.37 17.76
CA CYS A 122 31.64 -0.87 17.06
C CYS A 122 33.09 -0.89 16.54
N ASP A 123 33.66 -2.08 16.38
CA ASP A 123 35.03 -2.26 15.85
C ASP A 123 35.05 -2.79 14.40
N ASP A 124 33.89 -2.83 13.72
CA ASP A 124 33.80 -3.39 12.37
C ASP A 124 34.61 -2.55 11.36
N PRO A 125 35.59 -3.14 10.66
CA PRO A 125 36.47 -2.39 9.78
C PRO A 125 35.78 -1.82 8.53
N ARG A 126 34.58 -2.31 8.18
CA ARG A 126 33.80 -1.83 7.02
C ARG A 126 33.21 -0.43 7.25
N ILE A 127 33.03 -0.04 8.51
CA ILE A 127 32.56 1.30 8.89
C ILE A 127 33.78 2.22 9.03
N ALA A 128 33.65 3.46 8.53
CA ALA A 128 34.67 4.50 8.64
C ALA A 128 35.10 4.73 10.11
N LYS A 129 36.40 4.91 10.34
CA LYS A 129 36.99 4.92 11.69
C LYS A 129 36.38 6.00 12.60
N GLU A 130 36.10 7.16 12.03
CA GLU A 130 35.47 8.32 12.65
C GLU A 130 34.00 8.09 13.04
N LEU A 131 33.31 7.17 12.36
CA LEU A 131 31.91 6.85 12.62
C LEU A 131 31.73 5.76 13.68
N ARG A 132 32.71 4.85 13.81
CA ARG A 132 32.65 3.70 14.73
C ARG A 132 32.23 4.02 16.17
N SER A 133 32.61 5.19 16.70
CA SER A 133 32.24 5.63 18.05
C SER A 133 30.81 6.20 18.17
N LYS A 134 30.16 6.50 17.04
CA LYS A 134 28.80 7.03 16.92
C LYS A 134 27.76 5.95 16.63
N ILE A 135 28.19 4.82 16.06
CA ILE A 135 27.31 3.70 15.74
C ILE A 135 26.87 2.99 17.03
N TRP A 136 25.61 2.61 17.08
CA TRP A 136 25.05 1.72 18.08
C TRP A 136 24.78 0.35 17.50
N VAL A 137 24.97 -0.68 18.31
CA VAL A 137 24.86 -2.08 17.88
C VAL A 137 23.96 -2.86 18.82
N ALA A 138 23.05 -3.64 18.26
CA ALA A 138 22.21 -4.59 18.99
C ALA A 138 22.11 -5.92 18.25
N LYS A 139 21.53 -6.93 18.92
CA LYS A 139 21.12 -8.17 18.25
C LYS A 139 19.66 -8.05 17.87
N ALA A 140 19.35 -8.46 16.64
CA ALA A 140 17.98 -8.60 16.18
C ALA A 140 17.20 -9.53 17.13
N PRO A 141 15.94 -9.19 17.45
CA PRO A 141 15.13 -10.00 18.32
C PRO A 141 14.81 -11.36 17.69
N SER A 142 14.33 -12.28 18.52
CA SER A 142 13.82 -13.56 18.05
C SER A 142 12.30 -13.55 18.01
N PHE A 143 11.72 -14.13 16.97
CA PHE A 143 10.29 -14.37 16.80
C PHE A 143 10.07 -15.83 16.43
N GLY A 144 9.31 -16.58 17.22
CA GLY A 144 9.08 -18.01 16.99
C GLY A 144 10.36 -18.87 16.93
N ASN A 145 11.35 -18.58 17.78
CA ASN A 145 12.69 -19.20 17.80
C ASN A 145 13.56 -18.95 16.55
N ARG A 146 13.24 -17.91 15.76
CA ARG A 146 14.05 -17.47 14.62
C ARG A 146 14.48 -16.03 14.80
N ILE A 147 15.68 -15.69 14.34
CA ILE A 147 16.12 -14.29 14.27
C ILE A 147 15.20 -13.57 13.29
N VAL A 148 14.69 -12.40 13.67
CA VAL A 148 13.89 -11.56 12.77
C VAL A 148 14.83 -10.94 11.73
N GLU A 149 14.73 -11.38 10.48
CA GLU A 149 15.26 -10.62 9.33
C GLU A 149 14.24 -9.55 8.94
N THR A 150 14.72 -8.36 8.61
CA THR A 150 13.84 -7.25 8.29
C THR A 150 14.41 -6.28 7.25
N ARG A 151 13.51 -5.53 6.61
CA ARG A 151 13.81 -4.43 5.69
C ARG A 151 13.44 -3.05 6.24
N GLN A 152 12.75 -2.99 7.38
CA GLN A 152 12.32 -1.74 8.02
C GLN A 152 12.71 -1.70 9.48
N MET A 153 12.98 -0.50 9.98
CA MET A 153 13.21 -0.24 11.39
C MET A 153 12.64 1.13 11.71
N TRP A 154 11.97 1.26 12.85
CA TRP A 154 11.48 2.54 13.37
C TRP A 154 12.13 2.84 14.70
N VAL A 155 12.55 4.10 14.91
CA VAL A 155 13.16 4.61 16.15
C VAL A 155 12.28 5.75 16.64
N ASP A 156 11.68 5.59 17.82
CA ASP A 156 10.71 6.51 18.41
C ASP A 156 9.57 6.87 17.43
N GLY A 157 9.12 5.88 16.66
CA GLY A 157 8.08 6.01 15.64
C GLY A 157 8.52 6.63 14.31
N ASN A 158 9.80 7.00 14.16
CA ASN A 158 10.35 7.53 12.90
C ASN A 158 11.03 6.42 12.10
N LYS A 159 10.71 6.30 10.81
CA LYS A 159 11.31 5.29 9.93
C LYS A 159 12.79 5.58 9.70
N ALA A 160 13.65 4.63 10.05
CA ALA A 160 15.08 4.69 9.80
C ALA A 160 15.40 4.27 8.35
N GLN A 161 16.36 4.95 7.73
CA GLN A 161 16.77 4.67 6.35
C GLN A 161 17.64 3.42 6.34
N ARG A 162 17.31 2.44 5.48
CA ARG A 162 18.20 1.31 5.26
C ARG A 162 19.44 1.82 4.52
N ALA A 163 20.63 1.51 5.04
CA ALA A 163 21.91 2.06 4.58
C ALA A 163 22.02 2.03 3.05
N ALA A 164 22.26 3.20 2.46
CA ALA A 164 22.21 3.40 1.01
C ALA A 164 23.33 4.32 0.54
N GLN A 165 23.62 4.26 -0.76
CA GLN A 165 24.65 5.08 -1.37
C GLN A 165 24.36 6.59 -1.29
N PHE A 166 23.08 6.97 -1.23
CA PHE A 166 22.63 8.34 -1.23
C PHE A 166 21.48 8.56 -0.24
N PRO A 167 21.17 9.82 0.12
CA PRO A 167 19.93 10.15 0.82
C PRO A 167 18.68 9.65 0.07
N ASP A 168 17.58 9.46 0.78
CA ASP A 168 16.35 8.88 0.22
C ASP A 168 15.92 9.50 -1.13
N GLY A 169 15.76 8.60 -2.10
CA GLY A 169 15.34 8.87 -3.47
C GLY A 169 16.30 9.69 -4.32
N VAL A 170 17.54 9.88 -3.90
CA VAL A 170 18.65 10.33 -4.78
C VAL A 170 19.22 9.10 -5.49
N MET A 171 19.47 9.23 -6.79
CA MET A 171 19.97 8.17 -7.67
C MET A 171 21.06 8.68 -8.61
N GLU A 172 21.77 7.74 -9.24
CA GLU A 172 22.75 7.98 -10.30
C GLU A 172 22.30 7.32 -11.60
N ARG A 173 22.73 7.82 -12.77
CA ARG A 173 22.38 7.26 -14.08
C ARG A 173 23.24 6.04 -14.40
N MET A 174 22.61 4.96 -14.89
CA MET A 174 23.34 3.81 -15.42
C MET A 174 23.94 4.13 -16.80
N ILE A 175 24.95 3.37 -17.21
CA ILE A 175 25.59 3.51 -18.53
C ILE A 175 24.87 2.65 -19.56
N ASP A 176 24.57 1.40 -19.22
CA ASP A 176 24.01 0.42 -20.16
C ASP A 176 23.13 -0.62 -19.45
N PHE A 177 22.20 -1.19 -20.21
CA PHE A 177 21.31 -2.28 -19.81
C PHE A 177 21.32 -3.33 -20.93
N ASN A 178 21.82 -4.53 -20.62
CA ASN A 178 22.01 -5.59 -21.62
C ASN A 178 21.18 -6.85 -21.27
N PRO A 179 20.05 -7.07 -21.96
CA PRO A 179 19.21 -8.25 -21.78
C PRO A 179 19.88 -9.58 -22.12
N GLU A 180 20.72 -9.61 -23.16
CA GLU A 180 21.34 -10.85 -23.66
C GLU A 180 22.34 -11.42 -22.65
N GLU A 181 23.17 -10.54 -22.08
CA GLU A 181 24.18 -10.90 -21.08
C GLU A 181 23.65 -10.85 -19.64
N GLN A 182 22.41 -10.36 -19.45
CA GLN A 182 21.79 -10.11 -18.15
C GLN A 182 22.65 -9.24 -17.23
N THR A 183 23.04 -8.07 -17.73
CA THR A 183 23.93 -7.15 -17.01
C THR A 183 23.44 -5.72 -17.04
N ILE A 184 23.74 -5.00 -15.95
CA ILE A 184 23.66 -3.53 -15.91
C ILE A 184 25.08 -2.98 -15.77
N THR A 185 25.43 -1.98 -16.58
CA THR A 185 26.72 -1.30 -16.49
C THR A 185 26.53 0.06 -15.83
N ILE A 186 27.35 0.36 -14.82
CA ILE A 186 27.35 1.63 -14.09
C ILE A 186 28.74 2.26 -14.04
N PRO A 187 28.90 3.56 -13.72
CA PRO A 187 30.21 4.17 -13.57
C PRO A 187 31.00 3.53 -12.41
N ALA A 188 32.26 3.16 -12.65
CA ALA A 188 33.11 2.50 -11.64
C ALA A 188 33.35 3.39 -10.40
N SER A 189 33.25 4.72 -10.54
CA SER A 189 33.33 5.67 -9.44
C SER A 189 32.26 5.43 -8.35
N GLN A 190 31.16 4.77 -8.71
CA GLN A 190 30.04 4.47 -7.80
C GLN A 190 30.24 3.19 -6.99
N ILE A 191 31.29 2.41 -7.25
CA ILE A 191 31.50 1.11 -6.59
C ILE A 191 32.22 1.23 -5.24
N GLY A 192 33.17 2.16 -5.12
CA GLY A 192 33.94 2.32 -3.87
C GLY A 192 34.48 1.00 -3.31
N ASN A 193 34.14 0.69 -2.06
CA ASN A 193 34.52 -0.53 -1.32
C ASN A 193 33.47 -1.66 -1.38
N LEU A 194 32.46 -1.55 -2.25
CA LEU A 194 31.35 -2.50 -2.38
C LEU A 194 31.63 -3.84 -3.11
N PRO A 195 32.76 -4.12 -3.79
CA PRO A 195 32.92 -5.38 -4.53
C PRO A 195 32.72 -6.67 -3.71
N ASN A 196 32.88 -6.60 -2.38
CA ASN A 196 32.71 -7.74 -1.47
C ASN A 196 31.46 -7.65 -0.59
N ALA A 197 30.58 -6.67 -0.82
CA ALA A 197 29.34 -6.49 -0.06
C ALA A 197 28.38 -7.65 -0.35
N ARG A 198 28.10 -8.47 0.68
CA ARG A 198 27.42 -9.77 0.51
C ARG A 198 25.91 -9.70 0.33
N ARG A 199 25.27 -8.61 0.76
CA ARG A 199 23.81 -8.44 0.78
C ARG A 199 23.36 -7.23 -0.04
N LEU A 200 24.26 -6.70 -0.86
CA LEU A 200 24.02 -5.50 -1.66
C LEU A 200 22.80 -5.70 -2.58
N GLU A 201 21.92 -4.71 -2.57
CA GLU A 201 20.77 -4.63 -3.46
C GLU A 201 20.94 -3.38 -4.34
N MET A 202 20.44 -3.43 -5.57
CA MET A 202 20.33 -2.30 -6.48
C MET A 202 18.86 -1.97 -6.68
N ILE A 203 18.47 -0.73 -6.38
CA ILE A 203 17.18 -0.18 -6.78
C ILE A 203 17.36 0.43 -8.16
N VAL A 204 16.56 0.01 -9.14
CA VAL A 204 16.59 0.51 -10.52
C VAL A 204 15.30 1.26 -10.80
N HIS A 205 15.40 2.49 -11.29
CA HIS A 205 14.27 3.25 -11.82
C HIS A 205 14.00 2.86 -13.28
N GLN A 206 12.80 2.38 -13.58
CA GLN A 206 12.39 1.98 -14.93
C GLN A 206 10.98 2.45 -15.26
N ARG A 207 10.91 3.61 -15.95
CA ARG A 207 9.66 4.23 -16.41
C ARG A 207 8.68 4.51 -15.24
N TRP A 208 7.62 3.74 -15.12
CA TRP A 208 6.56 3.87 -14.10
C TRP A 208 6.72 2.90 -12.93
N ALA A 209 7.85 2.21 -12.84
CA ALA A 209 8.16 1.29 -11.76
C ALA A 209 9.61 1.41 -11.27
N ILE A 210 9.89 0.72 -10.17
CA ILE A 210 11.25 0.37 -9.78
C ILE A 210 11.45 -1.15 -9.82
N ALA A 211 12.69 -1.59 -9.92
CA ALA A 211 13.11 -2.94 -9.58
C ALA A 211 14.06 -2.94 -8.38
N ILE A 212 14.01 -3.97 -7.55
CA ILE A 212 14.97 -4.25 -6.46
C ILE A 212 15.70 -5.53 -6.82
N LEU A 213 16.95 -5.41 -7.22
CA LEU A 213 17.77 -6.50 -7.75
C LEU A 213 18.89 -6.84 -6.78
N ARG A 214 19.01 -8.11 -6.34
CA ARG A 214 20.10 -8.50 -5.42
C ARG A 214 21.38 -8.68 -6.22
N VAL A 215 22.43 -7.97 -5.85
CA VAL A 215 23.71 -7.99 -6.57
C VAL A 215 24.44 -9.29 -6.29
N LYS A 216 24.79 -10.01 -7.35
CA LYS A 216 25.53 -11.28 -7.32
C LYS A 216 27.02 -11.08 -7.53
N SER A 217 27.40 -10.22 -8.47
CA SER A 217 28.80 -9.87 -8.71
C SER A 217 28.96 -8.51 -9.36
N ILE A 218 30.12 -7.90 -9.12
CA ILE A 218 30.54 -6.63 -9.68
C ILE A 218 31.89 -6.87 -10.35
N ASP A 219 32.00 -6.59 -11.65
CA ASP A 219 33.23 -6.70 -12.43
C ASP A 219 33.66 -5.30 -12.90
N VAL A 220 34.69 -4.75 -12.27
CA VAL A 220 35.20 -3.39 -12.56
C VAL A 220 36.20 -3.46 -13.71
N ARG A 221 35.88 -2.77 -14.81
CA ARG A 221 36.64 -2.72 -16.06
C ARG A 221 36.92 -1.27 -16.44
N GLY A 222 38.07 -0.76 -16.00
CA GLY A 222 38.44 0.64 -16.22
C GLY A 222 37.46 1.58 -15.51
N GLU A 223 36.78 2.45 -16.26
CA GLU A 223 35.82 3.43 -15.73
C GLU A 223 34.39 2.88 -15.58
N GLN A 224 34.17 1.61 -15.89
CA GLN A 224 32.85 0.97 -15.86
C GLN A 224 32.85 -0.20 -14.88
N ALA A 225 31.69 -0.49 -14.31
CA ALA A 225 31.44 -1.68 -13.53
C ALA A 225 30.24 -2.43 -14.10
N VAL A 226 30.44 -3.70 -14.42
CA VAL A 226 29.41 -4.60 -14.95
C VAL A 226 28.83 -5.40 -13.78
N ILE A 227 27.53 -5.24 -13.56
CA ILE A 227 26.81 -5.83 -12.43
C ILE A 227 25.92 -6.96 -12.93
N ARG A 228 25.95 -8.07 -12.19
CA ARG A 228 25.07 -9.24 -12.36
C ARG A 228 24.25 -9.46 -11.12
N PHE A 229 23.08 -10.06 -11.30
CA PHE A 229 22.09 -10.23 -10.22
C PHE A 229 21.84 -11.70 -9.88
N HIS A 230 21.21 -11.92 -8.74
CA HIS A 230 20.76 -13.26 -8.35
C HIS A 230 19.49 -13.66 -9.10
N GLU A 231 19.26 -14.97 -9.17
CA GLU A 231 17.98 -15.52 -9.60
C GLU A 231 16.98 -15.51 -8.43
N SER A 232 15.68 -15.36 -8.67
CA SER A 232 14.99 -15.35 -9.97
C SER A 232 14.86 -13.98 -10.65
N GLU A 233 15.16 -12.89 -9.96
CA GLU A 233 14.92 -11.54 -10.48
C GLU A 233 15.78 -11.17 -11.68
N SER A 234 16.98 -11.75 -11.82
CA SER A 234 17.80 -11.57 -13.02
C SER A 234 17.02 -12.00 -14.26
N HIS A 235 16.50 -13.24 -14.29
CA HIS A 235 15.70 -13.70 -15.42
C HIS A 235 14.52 -12.78 -15.72
N LEU A 236 13.72 -12.41 -14.71
CA LEU A 236 12.54 -11.58 -14.89
C LEU A 236 12.87 -10.18 -15.43
N GLU A 237 13.84 -9.50 -14.81
CA GLU A 237 14.24 -8.13 -15.17
C GLU A 237 14.69 -8.03 -16.63
N PHE A 238 15.46 -9.01 -17.11
CA PHE A 238 15.98 -8.98 -18.47
C PHE A 238 15.03 -9.59 -19.51
N ALA A 239 14.03 -10.38 -19.10
CA ALA A 239 13.05 -10.99 -20.01
C ALA A 239 11.82 -10.11 -20.27
N HIS A 240 11.34 -9.39 -19.25
CA HIS A 240 10.12 -8.60 -19.37
C HIS A 240 10.34 -7.35 -20.25
N PRO A 241 9.43 -7.05 -21.20
CA PRO A 241 9.57 -5.88 -22.05
C PRO A 241 9.06 -4.58 -21.41
N TRP A 242 8.16 -4.69 -20.42
CA TRP A 242 7.47 -3.53 -19.84
C TRP A 242 7.27 -3.68 -18.33
N PRO A 243 7.68 -2.68 -17.52
CA PRO A 243 8.59 -1.57 -17.85
C PRO A 243 10.07 -1.96 -17.77
N GLN A 244 10.80 -1.86 -18.87
CA GLN A 244 12.25 -2.11 -18.88
C GLN A 244 13.07 -0.79 -18.73
N PRO A 245 14.29 -0.83 -18.15
CA PRO A 245 15.21 0.30 -18.12
C PRO A 245 15.44 0.92 -19.50
N VAL A 246 15.58 2.25 -19.53
CA VAL A 246 15.73 3.02 -20.76
C VAL A 246 17.18 3.46 -20.91
N ILE A 247 17.80 3.19 -22.07
CA ILE A 247 19.12 3.73 -22.43
C ILE A 247 18.93 4.72 -23.59
N GLY A 248 19.45 5.94 -23.44
CA GLY A 248 19.29 7.00 -24.43
C GLY A 248 17.87 7.56 -24.55
N GLY A 249 17.07 7.49 -23.48
CA GLY A 249 15.69 8.03 -23.45
C GLY A 249 15.63 9.55 -23.58
N GLU A 250 14.40 10.08 -23.71
CA GLU A 250 14.12 11.52 -23.86
C GLU A 250 14.80 12.38 -22.78
N LYS A 251 14.85 11.86 -21.55
CA LYS A 251 15.51 12.48 -20.39
C LYS A 251 16.73 11.72 -19.89
N GLY A 252 17.39 10.98 -20.78
CA GLY A 252 18.57 10.18 -20.48
C GLY A 252 18.25 8.78 -19.97
N ASN A 253 19.29 8.13 -19.42
CA ASN A 253 19.25 6.72 -19.04
C ASN A 253 18.43 6.49 -17.77
N SER A 254 17.96 5.28 -17.55
CA SER A 254 17.44 4.84 -16.25
C SER A 254 18.45 5.07 -15.14
N SER A 255 17.94 5.25 -13.92
CA SER A 255 18.76 5.57 -12.75
C SER A 255 18.81 4.38 -11.79
N PHE A 256 19.80 4.36 -10.90
CA PHE A 256 19.99 3.32 -9.90
C PHE A 256 20.48 3.89 -8.56
N CYS A 257 20.30 3.12 -7.49
CA CYS A 257 20.92 3.34 -6.20
C CYS A 257 21.35 2.00 -5.60
N LEU A 258 22.51 1.93 -4.96
CA LEU A 258 22.96 0.76 -4.22
C LEU A 258 22.54 0.87 -2.74
N THR A 259 22.10 -0.23 -2.13
CA THR A 259 21.62 -0.27 -0.74
C THR A 259 21.95 -1.60 -0.06
N ASN A 260 21.76 -1.67 1.26
CA ASN A 260 21.89 -2.86 2.08
C ASN A 260 23.32 -3.42 2.19
N ALA A 261 24.25 -2.53 2.47
CA ALA A 261 25.63 -2.89 2.79
C ALA A 261 26.09 -2.10 4.02
N LEU A 262 26.90 -2.73 4.88
CA LEU A 262 27.44 -2.05 6.07
C LEU A 262 28.41 -0.94 5.67
N GLU A 263 29.08 -1.12 4.54
CA GLU A 263 29.95 -0.17 3.88
C GLU A 263 29.25 1.15 3.51
N LEU A 264 27.91 1.13 3.40
CA LEU A 264 27.08 2.30 3.07
C LEU A 264 26.51 2.99 4.31
N LEU A 265 26.79 2.51 5.53
CA LEU A 265 26.29 3.12 6.76
C LEU A 265 27.15 4.36 7.10
N ASP A 266 26.72 5.54 6.65
CA ASP A 266 27.52 6.77 6.78
C ASP A 266 26.79 8.03 7.24
N GLN A 267 25.45 8.08 7.17
CA GLN A 267 24.64 9.21 7.65
C GLN A 267 23.82 8.89 8.91
N PRO A 268 23.53 9.91 9.74
CA PRO A 268 22.54 9.78 10.82
C PRO A 268 21.17 9.35 10.28
N GLY A 269 20.49 8.46 11.01
CA GLY A 269 19.24 7.84 10.62
C GLY A 269 19.38 6.56 9.80
N GLU A 270 20.59 6.18 9.39
CA GLU A 270 20.83 4.96 8.62
C GLU A 270 21.05 3.72 9.50
N TRP A 271 20.62 2.56 9.02
CA TRP A 271 20.83 1.26 9.68
C TRP A 271 21.16 0.12 8.72
N PHE A 272 21.79 -0.92 9.25
CA PHE A 272 22.08 -2.16 8.53
C PHE A 272 21.93 -3.38 9.44
N GLN A 273 21.39 -4.49 8.90
CA GLN A 273 21.34 -5.79 9.58
C GLN A 273 22.26 -6.80 8.89
N GLU A 274 23.22 -7.33 9.66
CA GLU A 274 24.16 -8.34 9.22
C GLU A 274 23.53 -9.74 9.22
N TYR A 275 23.66 -10.46 8.11
CA TYR A 275 23.27 -11.87 7.98
C TYR A 275 24.51 -12.78 7.95
N PRO A 276 24.53 -13.93 8.66
CA PRO A 276 23.44 -14.52 9.45
C PRO A 276 23.48 -14.11 10.94
N SER A 277 24.40 -13.23 11.34
CA SER A 277 24.64 -12.95 12.76
C SER A 277 23.50 -12.22 13.48
N GLY A 278 22.57 -11.62 12.71
CA GLY A 278 21.47 -10.79 13.19
C GLY A 278 21.93 -9.49 13.84
N THR A 279 23.18 -9.08 13.68
CA THR A 279 23.69 -7.85 14.30
C THR A 279 23.10 -6.65 13.57
N ILE A 280 22.44 -5.75 14.29
CA ILE A 280 21.90 -4.50 13.76
C ILE A 280 22.86 -3.38 14.14
N TYR A 281 23.27 -2.59 13.15
CA TYR A 281 24.06 -1.38 13.29
C TYR A 281 23.18 -0.18 12.98
N TYR A 282 23.23 0.85 13.82
CA TYR A 282 22.45 2.07 13.64
C TYR A 282 23.31 3.31 13.90
N TYR A 283 23.20 4.31 13.03
CA TYR A 283 23.73 5.65 13.29
C TYR A 283 22.57 6.55 13.74
N PRO A 284 22.42 6.86 15.04
CA PRO A 284 21.29 7.65 15.51
C PRO A 284 21.28 9.08 14.97
N ARG A 285 20.08 9.62 14.81
CA ARG A 285 19.87 11.05 14.56
C ARG A 285 20.20 11.85 15.81
N SER A 286 20.38 13.17 15.65
CA SER A 286 20.78 14.06 16.73
C SER A 286 19.80 14.13 17.90
N GLU A 287 18.53 13.88 17.62
CA GLU A 287 17.39 13.96 18.53
C GLU A 287 17.07 12.64 19.24
N GLU A 288 17.72 11.54 18.86
CA GLU A 288 17.44 10.20 19.36
C GLU A 288 18.39 9.82 20.51
N ASP A 289 17.81 9.49 21.67
CA ASP A 289 18.56 8.93 22.80
C ASP A 289 18.41 7.41 22.84
N MET A 290 19.42 6.71 22.32
CA MET A 290 19.43 5.24 22.24
C MET A 290 19.43 4.52 23.59
N GLU A 291 19.66 5.21 24.72
CA GLU A 291 19.50 4.59 26.05
C GLU A 291 18.02 4.41 26.41
N THR A 292 17.13 5.22 25.84
CA THR A 292 15.69 5.20 26.11
C THR A 292 14.81 4.95 24.88
N ALA A 293 15.38 5.02 23.68
CA ALA A 293 14.65 4.95 22.42
C ALA A 293 13.89 3.63 22.27
N GLU A 294 12.66 3.72 21.76
CA GLU A 294 11.90 2.57 21.30
C GLU A 294 12.31 2.24 19.87
N VAL A 295 12.99 1.10 19.68
CA VAL A 295 13.36 0.62 18.35
C VAL A 295 12.53 -0.61 17.98
N ILE A 296 11.72 -0.51 16.93
CA ILE A 296 10.84 -1.59 16.48
C ILE A 296 11.26 -2.09 15.10
N VAL A 297 11.33 -3.41 14.95
CA VAL A 297 11.44 -4.08 13.64
C VAL A 297 10.20 -4.94 13.39
N PRO A 298 9.64 -4.95 12.16
CA PRO A 298 8.46 -5.74 11.85
C PRO A 298 8.80 -7.23 11.69
N ALA A 299 7.93 -8.12 12.19
CA ALA A 299 8.08 -9.57 12.08
C ALA A 299 6.92 -10.25 11.34
N LEU A 300 5.70 -9.69 11.38
CA LEU A 300 4.53 -10.22 10.67
C LEU A 300 4.23 -9.42 9.41
N GLU A 301 3.90 -10.07 8.30
CA GLU A 301 3.47 -9.38 7.07
C GLU A 301 1.98 -8.97 7.14
N THR A 302 1.16 -9.72 7.87
CA THR A 302 -0.29 -9.48 8.01
C THR A 302 -0.71 -9.46 9.47
N LEU A 303 -1.53 -8.48 9.85
CA LEU A 303 -2.09 -8.31 11.20
C LEU A 303 -3.50 -8.87 11.32
N MET A 304 -4.30 -8.79 10.25
CA MET A 304 -5.67 -9.26 10.25
C MET A 304 -6.03 -9.89 8.92
N ILE A 305 -6.66 -11.06 9.01
CA ILE A 305 -7.23 -11.80 7.89
C ILE A 305 -8.72 -11.93 8.17
N VAL A 306 -9.54 -11.33 7.31
CA VAL A 306 -10.99 -11.54 7.26
C VAL A 306 -11.28 -12.42 6.06
N ASP A 307 -11.67 -13.67 6.30
CA ASP A 307 -11.81 -14.66 5.24
C ASP A 307 -13.16 -15.38 5.36
N GLY A 308 -14.02 -15.15 4.38
CA GLY A 308 -15.25 -15.89 4.16
C GLY A 308 -15.27 -16.55 2.78
N THR A 309 -16.30 -17.35 2.53
CA THR A 309 -16.54 -17.96 1.22
C THR A 309 -17.80 -17.36 0.59
N LEU A 310 -18.07 -17.64 -0.70
CA LEU A 310 -19.32 -17.21 -1.34
C LEU A 310 -20.56 -17.82 -0.66
N GLU A 311 -20.41 -19.02 -0.08
CA GLU A 311 -21.48 -19.73 0.64
C GLU A 311 -21.62 -19.25 2.09
N ARG A 312 -20.50 -18.85 2.71
CA ARG A 312 -20.44 -18.42 4.11
C ARG A 312 -19.58 -17.16 4.21
N PRO A 313 -20.12 -16.00 3.82
CA PRO A 313 -19.37 -14.76 3.92
C PRO A 313 -19.23 -14.32 5.38
N VAL A 314 -18.19 -13.53 5.68
CA VAL A 314 -18.10 -12.77 6.93
C VAL A 314 -19.02 -11.55 6.84
N ARG A 315 -19.83 -11.27 7.87
CA ARG A 315 -20.80 -10.18 7.81
C ARG A 315 -20.87 -9.27 9.03
N HIS A 316 -21.24 -8.01 8.81
CA HIS A 316 -21.65 -7.03 9.83
C HIS A 316 -20.63 -6.82 10.95
N ILE A 317 -19.42 -6.44 10.55
CA ILE A 317 -18.32 -6.14 11.46
C ILE A 317 -17.91 -4.68 11.28
N ARG A 318 -17.64 -3.99 12.38
CA ARG A 318 -17.08 -2.64 12.37
C ARG A 318 -15.80 -2.62 13.20
N VAL A 319 -14.76 -2.02 12.65
CA VAL A 319 -13.49 -1.79 13.34
C VAL A 319 -13.31 -0.28 13.47
N GLU A 320 -13.15 0.22 14.69
CA GLU A 320 -13.21 1.65 14.98
C GLU A 320 -12.07 2.15 15.87
N GLY A 321 -11.38 3.21 15.42
CA GLY A 321 -10.40 3.90 16.28
C GLY A 321 -9.14 3.10 16.59
N ILE A 322 -8.83 2.08 15.79
CA ILE A 322 -7.68 1.20 16.01
C ILE A 322 -6.50 1.62 15.12
N THR A 323 -5.29 1.56 15.66
CA THR A 323 -4.05 1.69 14.88
C THR A 323 -3.51 0.31 14.50
N PHE A 324 -3.14 0.12 13.23
CA PHE A 324 -2.46 -1.05 12.69
C PHE A 324 -1.04 -0.65 12.31
N ALA A 325 -0.03 -1.34 12.85
CA ALA A 325 1.37 -0.94 12.65
C ALA A 325 2.39 -2.08 12.60
N HIS A 326 3.54 -1.77 12.02
CA HIS A 326 4.76 -2.58 12.01
C HIS A 326 4.58 -3.93 11.30
N THR A 327 4.10 -3.90 10.05
CA THR A 327 4.13 -5.10 9.19
C THR A 327 5.39 -5.17 8.34
N SER A 328 5.84 -6.40 8.08
CA SER A 328 7.03 -6.71 7.32
C SER A 328 6.71 -6.96 5.85
N TRP A 329 7.74 -6.97 5.02
CA TRP A 329 7.69 -7.36 3.62
C TRP A 329 9.06 -7.88 3.23
N MET A 330 9.25 -9.20 3.12
CA MET A 330 10.60 -9.76 2.90
C MET A 330 10.86 -10.29 1.50
N ARG A 331 9.83 -10.36 0.64
CA ARG A 331 9.93 -10.84 -0.74
C ARG A 331 11.12 -10.23 -1.51
N PRO A 332 11.39 -8.91 -1.49
CA PRO A 332 12.50 -8.33 -2.23
C PRO A 332 13.88 -8.88 -1.82
N SER A 333 14.09 -9.18 -0.53
CA SER A 333 15.36 -9.71 -0.05
C SER A 333 15.54 -11.21 -0.35
N TYR A 334 14.45 -11.94 -0.66
CA TYR A 334 14.51 -13.37 -0.96
C TYR A 334 14.46 -13.69 -2.46
N GLN A 335 13.81 -12.86 -3.27
CA GLN A 335 13.53 -13.17 -4.68
C GLN A 335 13.66 -11.94 -5.60
N GLY A 336 14.22 -10.84 -5.10
CA GLY A 336 14.16 -9.53 -5.75
C GLY A 336 12.72 -9.02 -5.90
N HIS A 337 12.57 -7.89 -6.59
CA HIS A 337 11.28 -7.27 -6.85
C HIS A 337 11.29 -6.63 -8.23
N VAL A 338 10.56 -7.21 -9.18
CA VAL A 338 10.39 -6.68 -10.54
C VAL A 338 8.90 -6.59 -10.75
N THR A 339 8.35 -5.40 -10.99
CA THR A 339 6.91 -5.18 -11.03
C THR A 339 6.42 -4.76 -12.40
N LEU A 340 5.20 -5.20 -12.75
CA LEU A 340 4.52 -4.72 -13.95
C LEU A 340 4.01 -3.29 -13.76
N GLN A 341 3.12 -3.08 -12.78
CA GLN A 341 2.51 -1.79 -12.47
C GLN A 341 1.84 -1.85 -11.09
N GLY A 342 1.70 -0.72 -10.39
CA GLY A 342 0.96 -0.64 -9.12
C GLY A 342 1.60 -1.39 -7.95
N GLY A 343 2.88 -1.74 -8.06
CA GLY A 343 3.62 -2.58 -7.12
C GLY A 343 3.37 -4.08 -7.25
N PHE A 344 2.65 -4.54 -8.29
CA PHE A 344 2.39 -5.96 -8.50
C PHE A 344 3.63 -6.67 -9.07
N PRO A 345 4.30 -7.54 -8.29
CA PRO A 345 5.47 -8.26 -8.78
C PRO A 345 5.12 -9.25 -9.89
N LEU A 346 6.03 -9.37 -10.85
CA LEU A 346 5.98 -10.39 -11.89
C LEU A 346 6.32 -11.77 -11.30
N LEU A 347 5.55 -12.77 -11.74
CA LEU A 347 5.83 -14.19 -11.61
C LEU A 347 6.55 -14.72 -12.85
N ASP A 348 6.14 -14.24 -14.02
CA ASP A 348 6.76 -14.47 -15.32
C ASP A 348 6.35 -13.35 -16.28
N ALA A 349 7.20 -12.99 -17.23
CA ALA A 349 6.86 -12.07 -18.30
C ALA A 349 7.88 -12.13 -19.44
N TYR A 350 7.41 -12.00 -20.66
CA TYR A 350 8.26 -12.02 -21.84
C TYR A 350 7.61 -11.31 -23.03
N LYS A 351 8.45 -10.89 -23.97
CA LYS A 351 8.03 -10.37 -25.26
C LYS A 351 7.63 -11.50 -26.20
N LEU A 352 6.52 -11.33 -26.92
CA LEU A 352 6.09 -12.26 -27.95
C LEU A 352 6.89 -12.04 -29.24
N HIS A 353 7.33 -13.13 -29.87
CA HIS A 353 7.95 -13.08 -31.20
C HIS A 353 6.93 -12.65 -32.26
N GLU A 354 5.73 -13.20 -32.21
CA GLU A 354 4.58 -12.78 -33.01
C GLU A 354 3.54 -12.19 -32.05
N PRO A 355 3.17 -10.90 -32.20
CA PRO A 355 2.14 -10.29 -31.36
C PRO A 355 0.80 -11.01 -31.46
N GLY A 356 0.06 -11.04 -30.34
CA GLY A 356 -1.35 -11.37 -30.29
C GLY A 356 -1.75 -12.45 -29.28
N LEU A 357 -2.96 -12.27 -28.75
CA LEU A 357 -3.78 -13.27 -28.06
C LEU A 357 -5.16 -13.33 -28.74
N PRO A 358 -5.95 -14.41 -28.55
CA PRO A 358 -7.32 -14.48 -29.05
C PRO A 358 -8.18 -13.26 -28.67
N GLU A 359 -7.94 -12.68 -27.48
CA GLU A 359 -8.66 -11.55 -26.92
C GLU A 359 -8.05 -10.18 -27.29
N LYS A 360 -6.78 -10.15 -27.71
CA LYS A 360 -6.03 -8.92 -28.01
C LYS A 360 -4.94 -9.16 -29.06
N ALA A 361 -5.26 -8.93 -30.33
CA ALA A 361 -4.41 -9.30 -31.47
C ALA A 361 -3.09 -8.51 -31.56
N GLU A 362 -3.06 -7.29 -31.00
CA GLU A 362 -1.91 -6.39 -31.02
C GLU A 362 -1.00 -6.51 -29.80
N LEU A 363 -1.33 -7.38 -28.83
CA LEU A 363 -0.56 -7.53 -27.60
C LEU A 363 0.84 -8.09 -27.92
N GLU A 364 1.90 -7.39 -27.49
CA GLU A 364 3.28 -7.76 -27.80
C GLU A 364 4.02 -8.48 -26.66
N ASN A 365 3.36 -8.69 -25.52
CA ASN A 365 3.94 -9.33 -24.34
C ASN A 365 2.91 -10.18 -23.59
N GLN A 366 3.38 -11.09 -22.75
CA GLN A 366 2.55 -11.74 -21.73
C GLN A 366 3.17 -11.52 -20.37
N ALA A 367 2.33 -11.40 -19.35
CA ALA A 367 2.76 -11.24 -17.97
C ALA A 367 1.81 -11.92 -16.99
N TRP A 368 2.41 -12.52 -15.96
CA TRP A 368 1.72 -13.07 -14.80
C TRP A 368 2.22 -12.35 -13.57
N ILE A 369 1.30 -11.97 -12.69
CA ILE A 369 1.60 -11.19 -11.50
C ILE A 369 1.27 -11.98 -10.23
N ALA A 370 1.83 -11.53 -9.10
CA ALA A 370 1.36 -11.89 -7.77
C ALA A 370 0.81 -10.66 -7.06
N ARG A 371 -0.20 -10.84 -6.23
CA ARG A 371 -0.72 -9.76 -5.39
C ARG A 371 0.26 -9.43 -4.24
N PRO A 372 0.57 -8.15 -3.97
CA PRO A 372 1.50 -7.76 -2.91
C PRO A 372 1.03 -8.16 -1.51
N GLU A 373 1.99 -8.35 -0.60
CA GLU A 373 1.73 -8.58 0.82
C GLU A 373 0.95 -7.41 1.43
N THR A 374 0.04 -7.70 2.38
CA THR A 374 -0.88 -6.70 2.95
C THR A 374 -1.01 -6.85 4.46
N ALA A 375 -1.12 -5.71 5.16
CA ALA A 375 -1.32 -5.70 6.60
C ALA A 375 -2.72 -6.20 6.98
N ILE A 376 -3.74 -5.85 6.20
CA ILE A 376 -5.13 -6.29 6.40
C ILE A 376 -5.67 -6.86 5.09
N ARG A 377 -6.06 -8.14 5.13
CA ARG A 377 -6.62 -8.86 3.97
C ARG A 377 -8.08 -9.18 4.20
N VAL A 378 -8.95 -8.85 3.24
CA VAL A 378 -10.39 -9.10 3.32
C VAL A 378 -10.90 -9.83 2.08
N ARG A 379 -11.57 -10.96 2.30
CA ARG A 379 -12.15 -11.83 1.27
C ARG A 379 -13.53 -12.32 1.68
N GLY A 380 -14.44 -12.51 0.71
CA GLY A 380 -15.76 -13.12 0.93
C GLY A 380 -16.53 -12.46 2.07
N THR A 381 -16.73 -11.15 2.00
CA THR A 381 -17.19 -10.34 3.13
C THR A 381 -18.27 -9.35 2.71
N GLU A 382 -19.29 -9.15 3.54
CA GLU A 382 -20.34 -8.16 3.32
C GLU A 382 -20.49 -7.27 4.57
N HIS A 383 -20.64 -5.96 4.41
CA HIS A 383 -20.82 -5.04 5.55
C HIS A 383 -19.67 -5.05 6.57
N LEU A 384 -18.42 -4.96 6.10
CA LEU A 384 -17.24 -4.68 6.92
C LEU A 384 -16.84 -3.21 6.76
N THR A 385 -16.76 -2.46 7.87
CA THR A 385 -16.33 -1.06 7.83
C THR A 385 -15.15 -0.82 8.78
N PHE A 386 -14.07 -0.24 8.25
CA PHE A 386 -13.02 0.39 9.05
C PHE A 386 -13.34 1.86 9.18
N SER A 387 -13.45 2.37 10.42
CA SER A 387 -13.77 3.77 10.68
C SER A 387 -12.80 4.40 11.66
N ARG A 388 -12.30 5.61 11.37
CA ARG A 388 -11.37 6.33 12.27
C ARG A 388 -10.11 5.52 12.62
N CYS A 389 -9.74 4.55 11.78
CA CYS A 389 -8.55 3.73 11.98
C CYS A 389 -7.29 4.43 11.46
N ARG A 390 -6.13 3.99 11.93
CA ARG A 390 -4.82 4.45 11.44
C ARG A 390 -4.01 3.26 10.94
N PHE A 391 -3.49 3.35 9.73
CA PHE A 391 -2.62 2.36 9.11
C PHE A 391 -1.25 3.01 8.94
N ARG A 392 -0.26 2.60 9.72
CA ARG A 392 1.04 3.27 9.71
C ARG A 392 2.22 2.38 10.00
N HIS A 393 3.39 2.76 9.52
CA HIS A 393 4.63 2.00 9.73
C HIS A 393 4.48 0.59 9.13
N LEU A 394 4.03 0.52 7.86
CA LEU A 394 3.74 -0.73 7.16
C LEU A 394 4.70 -0.89 5.97
N ALA A 395 5.27 -2.07 5.79
CA ALA A 395 6.29 -2.29 4.76
C ALA A 395 5.74 -2.46 3.33
N SER A 396 4.50 -2.91 3.17
CA SER A 396 3.86 -3.15 1.86
C SER A 396 2.45 -2.55 1.82
N THR A 397 1.40 -3.29 1.46
CA THR A 397 0.03 -2.74 1.34
C THR A 397 -0.62 -2.50 2.71
N GLY A 398 -1.35 -1.39 2.83
CA GLY A 398 -2.07 -1.02 4.06
C GLY A 398 -3.33 -1.86 4.31
N LEU A 399 -4.31 -1.78 3.42
CA LEU A 399 -5.57 -2.52 3.51
C LEU A 399 -6.00 -2.99 2.13
N ASP A 400 -6.42 -4.25 2.05
CA ASP A 400 -6.83 -4.89 0.80
C ASP A 400 -8.22 -5.55 0.89
N TYR A 401 -9.19 -5.00 0.16
CA TYR A 401 -10.48 -5.63 -0.12
C TYR A 401 -10.36 -6.43 -1.41
N GLU A 402 -9.92 -7.67 -1.29
CA GLU A 402 -9.35 -8.43 -2.40
C GLU A 402 -10.42 -9.05 -3.32
N TRP A 403 -11.36 -9.80 -2.74
CA TRP A 403 -12.22 -10.69 -3.52
C TRP A 403 -13.58 -10.87 -2.85
N ALA A 404 -14.65 -10.79 -3.65
CA ALA A 404 -16.03 -10.97 -3.19
C ALA A 404 -16.37 -10.14 -1.92
N VAL A 405 -15.97 -8.87 -1.92
CA VAL A 405 -16.28 -7.92 -0.86
C VAL A 405 -17.38 -6.98 -1.32
N SER A 406 -18.48 -6.87 -0.57
CA SER A 406 -19.58 -5.98 -0.93
C SER A 406 -20.12 -5.12 0.21
N SER A 407 -20.76 -4.00 -0.13
CA SER A 407 -21.46 -3.12 0.82
C SER A 407 -20.61 -2.76 2.06
N SER A 408 -19.33 -2.48 1.83
CA SER A 408 -18.28 -2.35 2.85
C SER A 408 -17.59 -1.00 2.73
N GLY A 409 -16.87 -0.55 3.76
CA GLY A 409 -16.33 0.81 3.76
C GLY A 409 -15.00 1.02 4.46
N ILE A 410 -14.31 2.09 4.06
CA ILE A 410 -13.10 2.63 4.69
C ILE A 410 -13.36 4.12 4.89
N GLU A 411 -13.61 4.54 6.13
CA GLU A 411 -14.17 5.86 6.40
C GLU A 411 -13.41 6.62 7.49
N ASN A 412 -13.03 7.87 7.21
CA ASN A 412 -12.36 8.74 8.19
C ASN A 412 -11.02 8.16 8.72
N CYS A 413 -10.37 7.29 7.94
CA CYS A 413 -9.10 6.65 8.31
C CYS A 413 -7.89 7.50 7.88
N VAL A 414 -6.73 7.17 8.44
CA VAL A 414 -5.43 7.72 8.05
C VAL A 414 -4.51 6.60 7.61
N PHE A 415 -3.91 6.74 6.45
CA PHE A 415 -2.86 5.86 5.91
C PHE A 415 -1.59 6.70 5.79
N SER A 416 -0.52 6.30 6.47
CA SER A 416 0.72 7.08 6.51
C SER A 416 1.96 6.24 6.80
N ASP A 417 3.10 6.55 6.20
CA ASP A 417 4.32 5.75 6.31
C ASP A 417 4.08 4.29 5.90
N ILE A 418 3.82 4.10 4.61
CA ILE A 418 3.53 2.81 4.00
C ILE A 418 4.45 2.60 2.80
N GLY A 419 5.21 1.50 2.81
CA GLY A 419 6.17 1.17 1.76
C GLY A 419 5.52 0.93 0.39
N GLY A 420 4.33 0.31 0.38
CA GLY A 420 3.57 0.02 -0.84
C GLY A 420 2.28 0.85 -0.98
N THR A 421 1.24 0.23 -1.53
CA THR A 421 -0.06 0.88 -1.80
C THR A 421 -0.85 1.11 -0.51
N GLY A 422 -1.48 2.29 -0.40
CA GLY A 422 -2.30 2.62 0.78
C GLY A 422 -3.53 1.72 0.89
N ILE A 423 -4.38 1.73 -0.13
CA ILE A 423 -5.62 0.95 -0.22
C ILE A 423 -5.67 0.19 -1.55
N LEU A 424 -5.87 -1.13 -1.50
CA LEU A 424 -6.15 -1.99 -2.67
C LEU A 424 -7.58 -2.53 -2.63
N ILE A 425 -8.25 -2.58 -3.78
CA ILE A 425 -9.60 -3.12 -3.91
C ILE A 425 -9.78 -3.90 -5.20
N GLY A 426 -10.50 -5.02 -5.12
CA GLY A 426 -10.98 -5.77 -6.25
C GLY A 426 -9.94 -6.68 -6.88
N ALA A 427 -10.38 -7.35 -7.94
CA ALA A 427 -9.55 -8.34 -8.59
C ALA A 427 -8.44 -7.67 -9.41
N PHE A 428 -7.23 -8.15 -9.19
CA PHE A 428 -6.08 -8.00 -10.07
C PHE A 428 -5.66 -9.46 -10.31
N PRO A 429 -6.25 -10.13 -11.32
CA PRO A 429 -6.09 -11.57 -11.46
C PRO A 429 -4.61 -11.95 -11.50
N ASP A 430 -4.23 -12.82 -10.57
CA ASP A 430 -2.83 -13.16 -10.29
C ASP A 430 -2.62 -14.68 -10.37
N GLY A 431 -1.37 -15.13 -10.14
CA GLY A 431 -1.01 -16.53 -10.24
C GLY A 431 -0.97 -17.00 -11.69
N GLY A 432 -1.82 -17.97 -12.07
CA GLY A 432 -1.82 -18.57 -13.41
C GLY A 432 -2.58 -17.76 -14.47
N PHE A 433 -3.16 -16.62 -14.11
CA PHE A 433 -3.93 -15.78 -15.02
C PHE A 433 -3.02 -14.77 -15.73
N GLU A 434 -3.03 -14.78 -17.07
CA GLU A 434 -2.30 -13.80 -17.88
C GLU A 434 -3.01 -12.45 -17.76
N THR A 435 -2.30 -11.43 -17.31
CA THR A 435 -2.91 -10.22 -16.76
C THR A 435 -3.61 -9.31 -17.78
N HIS A 436 -3.37 -9.47 -19.08
CA HIS A 436 -3.99 -8.70 -20.15
C HIS A 436 -5.25 -9.38 -20.70
N VAL A 437 -5.48 -10.66 -20.37
CA VAL A 437 -6.74 -11.34 -20.66
C VAL A 437 -7.86 -10.65 -19.85
N PRO A 438 -9.00 -10.30 -20.47
CA PRO A 438 -10.10 -9.68 -19.75
C PRO A 438 -10.61 -10.60 -18.64
N PHE A 439 -10.59 -10.10 -17.40
CA PHE A 439 -11.21 -10.81 -16.30
C PHE A 439 -12.73 -10.79 -16.44
N ILE A 440 -13.33 -11.96 -16.67
CA ILE A 440 -14.77 -12.14 -16.60
C ILE A 440 -15.06 -12.99 -15.36
N PRO A 441 -15.68 -12.41 -14.31
CA PRO A 441 -16.00 -13.16 -13.11
C PRO A 441 -17.01 -14.27 -13.43
N PRO A 442 -16.83 -15.51 -12.93
CA PRO A 442 -17.79 -16.60 -13.16
C PRO A 442 -19.20 -16.28 -12.64
N GLU A 443 -19.27 -15.53 -11.54
CA GLU A 443 -20.50 -14.96 -10.98
C GLU A 443 -20.23 -13.53 -10.52
N GLU A 444 -21.21 -12.61 -10.63
CA GLU A 444 -21.08 -11.19 -10.25
C GLU A 444 -20.58 -11.02 -8.80
N ARG A 445 -20.96 -11.93 -7.89
CA ARG A 445 -20.51 -11.94 -6.48
C ARG A 445 -19.00 -12.13 -6.29
N ASN A 446 -18.26 -12.54 -7.32
CA ASN A 446 -16.79 -12.61 -7.26
C ASN A 446 -16.14 -11.22 -7.34
N LEU A 447 -16.85 -10.23 -7.90
CA LEU A 447 -16.38 -8.86 -7.92
C LEU A 447 -16.52 -8.23 -6.54
N CYS A 448 -15.64 -7.26 -6.29
CA CYS A 448 -15.86 -6.32 -5.21
C CYS A 448 -16.86 -5.25 -5.67
N THR A 449 -17.95 -5.06 -4.92
CA THR A 449 -19.04 -4.13 -5.29
C THR A 449 -19.47 -3.21 -4.17
N ASP A 450 -20.00 -2.03 -4.49
CA ASP A 450 -20.64 -1.14 -3.50
C ASP A 450 -19.72 -0.83 -2.31
N ILE A 451 -18.42 -0.63 -2.58
CA ILE A 451 -17.44 -0.25 -1.57
C ILE A 451 -17.33 1.27 -1.51
N THR A 452 -17.35 1.82 -0.29
CA THR A 452 -17.17 3.25 -0.04
C THR A 452 -15.80 3.53 0.57
N ILE A 453 -14.97 4.31 -0.10
CA ILE A 453 -13.73 4.87 0.43
C ILE A 453 -13.96 6.36 0.63
N LYS A 454 -14.19 6.78 1.88
CA LYS A 454 -14.65 8.15 2.14
C LYS A 454 -13.94 8.87 3.27
N ASN A 455 -13.65 10.14 3.04
CA ASN A 455 -13.11 11.06 4.06
C ASN A 455 -11.77 10.63 4.67
N ASN A 456 -10.98 9.86 3.93
CA ASN A 456 -9.68 9.37 4.40
C ASN A 456 -8.56 10.36 4.08
N LEU A 457 -7.49 10.32 4.88
CA LEU A 457 -6.20 10.89 4.53
C LEU A 457 -5.26 9.76 4.13
N ILE A 458 -4.77 9.77 2.90
CA ILE A 458 -3.75 8.85 2.41
C ILE A 458 -2.53 9.68 2.07
N THR A 459 -1.48 9.59 2.88
CA THR A 459 -0.29 10.43 2.70
C THR A 459 0.99 9.67 2.99
N ASP A 460 2.10 9.97 2.30
CA ASP A 460 3.39 9.29 2.53
C ASP A 460 3.27 7.75 2.47
N VAL A 461 2.46 7.29 1.51
CA VAL A 461 2.47 5.89 1.06
C VAL A 461 3.35 5.80 -0.19
N THR A 462 3.63 4.59 -0.70
CA THR A 462 4.61 4.35 -1.79
C THR A 462 6.07 4.67 -1.40
N ASN A 463 6.39 4.72 -0.11
CA ASN A 463 7.67 5.25 0.37
C ASN A 463 8.85 4.26 0.28
N GLU A 464 8.62 3.04 -0.24
CA GLU A 464 9.67 2.08 -0.61
C GLU A 464 9.50 1.60 -2.05
N ASP A 465 8.32 1.06 -2.39
CA ASP A 465 7.95 0.77 -3.77
C ASP A 465 7.29 1.99 -4.40
N TRP A 466 8.08 2.73 -5.18
CA TRP A 466 7.63 3.97 -5.80
C TRP A 466 6.55 3.75 -6.86
N GLY A 467 6.43 2.54 -7.42
CA GLY A 467 5.43 2.19 -8.44
C GLY A 467 4.04 1.86 -7.87
N CYS A 468 3.90 1.82 -6.55
CA CYS A 468 2.62 1.72 -5.86
C CYS A 468 1.77 3.00 -6.00
N VAL A 469 0.56 2.99 -5.45
CA VAL A 469 -0.41 4.10 -5.59
C VAL A 469 -1.06 4.46 -4.26
N GLY A 470 -1.73 5.61 -4.19
CA GLY A 470 -2.54 5.98 -3.03
C GLY A 470 -3.72 5.04 -2.83
N ILE A 471 -4.57 4.95 -3.85
CA ILE A 471 -5.73 4.06 -3.92
C ILE A 471 -5.70 3.31 -5.26
N GLY A 472 -5.64 1.98 -5.22
CA GLY A 472 -5.69 1.12 -6.40
C GLY A 472 -6.94 0.25 -6.40
N ALA A 473 -7.80 0.39 -7.41
CA ALA A 473 -8.97 -0.46 -7.61
C ALA A 473 -8.86 -1.19 -8.95
N GLY A 474 -8.85 -2.52 -8.93
CA GLY A 474 -8.74 -3.34 -10.14
C GLY A 474 -10.09 -3.53 -10.82
N TYR A 475 -10.50 -4.77 -11.06
CA TYR A 475 -11.86 -5.08 -11.51
C TYR A 475 -12.86 -4.94 -10.36
N VAL A 476 -13.64 -3.87 -10.40
CA VAL A 476 -14.62 -3.46 -9.38
C VAL A 476 -15.89 -2.91 -10.02
N SER A 477 -17.01 -2.93 -9.28
CA SER A 477 -18.31 -2.43 -9.75
C SER A 477 -19.01 -1.54 -8.73
N GLY A 478 -19.52 -0.39 -9.14
CA GLY A 478 -20.34 0.45 -8.26
C GLY A 478 -19.60 1.02 -7.03
N ILE A 479 -18.28 1.16 -7.08
CA ILE A 479 -17.51 1.71 -5.96
C ILE A 479 -17.65 3.25 -5.88
N ASP A 480 -17.54 3.79 -4.66
CA ASP A 480 -17.52 5.23 -4.38
C ASP A 480 -16.22 5.62 -3.68
N ILE A 481 -15.32 6.28 -4.41
CA ILE A 481 -14.11 6.89 -3.88
C ILE A 481 -14.38 8.39 -3.76
N SER A 482 -14.77 8.85 -2.57
CA SER A 482 -15.20 10.24 -2.39
C SER A 482 -14.62 10.98 -1.20
N HIS A 483 -14.37 12.29 -1.37
CA HIS A 483 -13.92 13.16 -0.29
C HIS A 483 -12.62 12.71 0.40
N ASN A 484 -11.72 12.03 -0.29
CA ASN A 484 -10.41 11.68 0.26
C ASN A 484 -9.38 12.77 -0.03
N GLU A 485 -8.38 12.89 0.84
CA GLU A 485 -7.15 13.62 0.56
C GLU A 485 -6.04 12.60 0.32
N VAL A 486 -5.40 12.67 -0.85
CA VAL A 486 -4.41 11.69 -1.33
C VAL A 486 -3.15 12.45 -1.74
N CYS A 487 -2.06 12.31 -0.98
CA CYS A 487 -0.91 13.18 -1.18
C CYS A 487 0.48 12.64 -0.79
N HIS A 488 1.52 13.33 -1.23
CA HIS A 488 2.92 12.98 -1.00
C HIS A 488 3.30 11.59 -1.55
N LEU A 489 2.89 11.31 -2.78
CA LEU A 489 3.05 10.02 -3.46
C LEU A 489 4.20 10.04 -4.47
N ASN A 490 4.87 8.91 -4.64
CA ASN A 490 5.97 8.77 -5.58
C ASN A 490 5.50 8.53 -7.04
N TYR A 491 4.28 8.03 -7.23
CA TYR A 491 3.65 7.78 -8.54
C TYR A 491 2.22 8.36 -8.62
N SER A 492 1.22 7.57 -8.99
CA SER A 492 -0.15 8.00 -9.26
C SER A 492 -1.03 8.04 -7.99
N GLY A 493 -2.04 8.91 -8.02
CA GLY A 493 -2.97 9.14 -6.90
C GLY A 493 -4.00 8.03 -6.73
N ILE A 494 -5.04 8.10 -7.55
CA ILE A 494 -6.17 7.14 -7.56
C ILE A 494 -6.18 6.43 -8.91
N CYS A 495 -5.99 5.11 -8.90
CA CYS A 495 -5.97 4.26 -10.09
C CYS A 495 -7.18 3.33 -10.09
N VAL A 496 -8.00 3.34 -11.16
CA VAL A 496 -9.20 2.48 -11.27
C VAL A 496 -9.24 1.73 -12.60
N GLY A 497 -9.33 0.41 -12.53
CA GLY A 497 -9.36 -0.51 -13.67
C GLY A 497 -8.06 -1.27 -13.85
N TRP A 498 -8.13 -2.37 -14.59
CA TRP A 498 -6.99 -3.25 -14.89
C TRP A 498 -7.16 -3.99 -16.21
N GLY A 499 -6.08 -4.57 -16.72
CA GLY A 499 -6.07 -5.53 -17.84
C GLY A 499 -6.02 -4.96 -19.25
N TRP A 500 -5.85 -3.64 -19.41
CA TRP A 500 -5.58 -2.99 -20.70
C TRP A 500 -6.49 -3.46 -21.85
N THR A 501 -7.80 -3.56 -21.59
CA THR A 501 -8.77 -4.23 -22.49
C THR A 501 -10.03 -3.42 -22.72
N SER A 502 -10.50 -3.40 -23.97
CA SER A 502 -11.75 -2.73 -24.37
C SER A 502 -12.98 -3.60 -24.17
N LEU A 503 -12.77 -4.89 -23.84
CA LEU A 503 -13.82 -5.87 -23.63
C LEU A 503 -14.54 -5.64 -22.30
N GLU A 504 -15.80 -6.06 -22.22
CA GLU A 504 -16.55 -5.99 -20.96
C GLU A 504 -16.02 -7.00 -19.93
N SER A 505 -15.88 -6.54 -18.68
CA SER A 505 -15.26 -7.29 -17.57
C SER A 505 -16.07 -7.19 -16.25
N GLY A 506 -17.30 -6.69 -16.33
CA GLY A 506 -18.15 -6.43 -15.17
C GLY A 506 -17.85 -5.12 -14.43
N MET A 507 -16.77 -4.42 -14.78
CA MET A 507 -16.54 -3.05 -14.29
C MET A 507 -17.59 -2.09 -14.84
N LYS A 508 -18.23 -1.33 -13.96
CA LYS A 508 -19.28 -0.36 -14.31
C LYS A 508 -19.58 0.54 -13.12
N ASN A 509 -20.15 1.71 -13.40
CA ASN A 509 -20.73 2.61 -12.40
C ASN A 509 -19.76 3.03 -11.27
N ASN A 510 -18.45 3.08 -11.53
CA ASN A 510 -17.45 3.47 -10.56
C ASN A 510 -17.41 4.99 -10.42
N ARG A 511 -17.24 5.51 -9.20
CA ARG A 511 -17.27 6.94 -8.90
C ARG A 511 -15.97 7.39 -8.25
N ILE A 512 -15.34 8.39 -8.86
CA ILE A 512 -14.19 9.10 -8.31
C ILE A 512 -14.64 10.56 -8.14
N GLU A 513 -15.09 10.91 -6.93
CA GLU A 513 -15.82 12.15 -6.71
C GLU A 513 -15.30 13.02 -5.56
N ALA A 514 -15.06 14.31 -5.84
CA ALA A 514 -14.69 15.30 -4.82
C ALA A 514 -13.46 14.92 -3.98
N ASN A 515 -12.49 14.19 -4.55
CA ASN A 515 -11.21 13.92 -3.91
C ASN A 515 -10.25 15.10 -4.10
N TYR A 516 -9.32 15.29 -3.17
CA TYR A 516 -8.20 16.20 -3.29
C TYR A 516 -6.91 15.41 -3.44
N VAL A 517 -6.34 15.42 -4.64
CA VAL A 517 -5.07 14.73 -4.96
C VAL A 517 -3.98 15.76 -5.16
N HIS A 518 -2.88 15.70 -4.39
CA HIS A 518 -1.80 16.66 -4.50
C HIS A 518 -0.42 16.13 -4.10
N HIS A 519 0.66 16.75 -4.57
CA HIS A 519 2.04 16.34 -4.30
C HIS A 519 2.26 14.87 -4.71
N PHE A 520 1.93 14.58 -5.97
CA PHE A 520 2.02 13.24 -6.56
C PHE A 520 3.04 13.22 -7.69
N ALA A 521 3.39 12.03 -8.19
CA ALA A 521 4.44 11.82 -9.18
C ALA A 521 5.83 12.35 -8.75
N ARG A 522 6.14 12.26 -7.44
CA ARG A 522 7.41 12.78 -6.88
C ARG A 522 8.65 12.08 -7.42
N ARG A 523 8.53 10.83 -7.90
CA ARG A 523 9.67 10.00 -8.33
C ARG A 523 9.48 9.35 -9.70
N LEU A 524 8.25 8.96 -10.04
CA LEU A 524 7.93 8.24 -11.27
C LEU A 524 6.90 8.98 -12.13
N TYR A 525 7.12 8.98 -13.45
CA TYR A 525 6.19 9.46 -14.48
C TYR A 525 5.54 8.26 -15.21
N ASP A 526 4.85 8.53 -16.32
CA ASP A 526 3.70 7.76 -16.83
C ASP A 526 2.55 7.72 -15.81
N ALA A 527 2.29 8.87 -15.18
CA ALA A 527 1.50 8.99 -13.96
C ALA A 527 0.27 9.90 -14.13
N GLY A 528 -0.77 9.61 -13.37
CA GLY A 528 -1.99 10.42 -13.27
C GLY A 528 -2.32 10.75 -11.81
N GLY A 529 -2.77 11.97 -11.54
CA GLY A 529 -3.47 12.26 -10.28
C GLY A 529 -4.69 11.36 -10.13
N LEU A 530 -5.49 11.31 -11.21
CA LEU A 530 -6.46 10.25 -11.49
C LEU A 530 -6.02 9.46 -12.72
N TYR A 531 -5.98 8.14 -12.60
CA TYR A 531 -5.54 7.22 -13.64
C TYR A 531 -6.56 6.10 -13.84
N THR A 532 -6.83 5.70 -15.09
CA THR A 532 -7.72 4.57 -15.37
C THR A 532 -7.24 3.66 -16.48
N LEU A 533 -7.74 2.43 -16.44
CA LEU A 533 -7.58 1.42 -17.48
C LEU A 533 -8.93 0.80 -17.85
N SER A 534 -9.02 0.30 -19.08
CA SER A 534 -10.09 -0.60 -19.56
C SER A 534 -11.52 0.00 -19.57
N ASN A 535 -12.43 -0.70 -20.24
CA ASN A 535 -13.82 -0.28 -20.40
C ASN A 535 -14.62 -0.36 -19.07
N GLN A 536 -15.22 0.76 -18.66
CA GLN A 536 -15.94 0.90 -17.38
C GLN A 536 -17.25 1.72 -17.56
N PRO A 537 -18.28 1.18 -18.24
CA PRO A 537 -19.49 1.91 -18.57
C PRO A 537 -20.21 2.52 -17.37
N GLY A 538 -20.71 3.76 -17.53
CA GLY A 538 -21.49 4.47 -16.51
C GLY A 538 -20.65 5.06 -15.38
N SER A 539 -19.32 4.99 -15.48
CA SER A 539 -18.41 5.50 -14.45
C SER A 539 -18.21 7.01 -14.57
N VAL A 540 -17.82 7.67 -13.48
CA VAL A 540 -17.68 9.13 -13.41
C VAL A 540 -16.42 9.55 -12.66
N MET A 541 -15.75 10.57 -13.18
CA MET A 541 -14.73 11.35 -12.49
C MET A 541 -15.25 12.77 -12.36
N ARG A 542 -15.61 13.23 -11.15
CA ARG A 542 -16.17 14.57 -11.03
C ARG A 542 -15.85 15.32 -9.77
N ASN A 543 -15.84 16.64 -9.89
CA ASN A 543 -15.67 17.57 -8.78
C ASN A 543 -14.35 17.41 -8.01
N ASN A 544 -13.37 16.69 -8.57
CA ASN A 544 -12.08 16.48 -7.91
C ASN A 544 -11.24 17.75 -7.99
N ARG A 545 -10.30 17.90 -7.05
CA ARG A 545 -9.22 18.90 -7.08
C ARG A 545 -7.90 18.17 -7.23
N ILE A 546 -7.14 18.51 -8.27
CA ILE A 546 -5.88 17.86 -8.59
C ILE A 546 -4.83 18.94 -8.86
N GLU A 547 -3.77 19.01 -8.08
CA GLU A 547 -2.70 20.02 -8.21
C GLU A 547 -1.39 19.48 -7.64
N HIS A 548 -0.31 20.30 -7.67
CA HIS A 548 1.00 19.88 -7.17
C HIS A 548 1.45 18.54 -7.80
N LEU A 549 1.43 18.50 -9.14
CA LEU A 549 2.16 17.49 -9.90
C LEU A 549 3.64 17.83 -9.74
N GLU A 550 4.38 16.94 -9.08
CA GLU A 550 5.76 17.19 -8.69
C GLU A 550 6.74 16.90 -9.83
N GLU A 551 7.93 17.50 -9.73
CA GLU A 551 9.01 17.19 -10.65
C GLU A 551 9.69 15.87 -10.24
N ALA A 552 9.63 14.86 -11.11
CA ALA A 552 10.39 13.63 -10.93
C ALA A 552 11.79 13.76 -11.56
N PRO A 553 12.87 13.95 -10.78
CA PRO A 553 14.20 14.25 -11.31
C PRO A 553 14.84 13.10 -12.11
N TYR A 554 14.38 11.86 -11.89
CA TYR A 554 14.91 10.66 -12.52
C TYR A 554 13.99 10.06 -13.59
N ALA A 555 12.83 10.66 -13.83
CA ALA A 555 11.92 10.23 -14.88
C ALA A 555 12.62 10.26 -16.25
N THR A 556 12.30 9.28 -17.09
CA THR A 556 12.90 9.11 -18.43
C THR A 556 12.06 9.77 -19.54
N ASN A 557 10.95 10.41 -19.19
CA ASN A 557 10.01 11.10 -20.10
C ASN A 557 9.32 12.29 -19.38
N ASP A 558 8.38 12.95 -20.05
CA ASP A 558 7.56 14.06 -19.52
C ASP A 558 6.08 13.69 -19.25
N ARG A 559 5.75 12.39 -19.29
CA ARG A 559 4.37 11.87 -19.24
C ARG A 559 3.83 11.86 -17.81
N ALA A 560 3.43 13.01 -17.30
CA ALA A 560 2.67 13.10 -16.06
C ALA A 560 1.48 14.03 -16.26
N PHE A 561 0.32 13.67 -15.73
CA PHE A 561 -0.94 14.33 -16.01
C PHE A 561 -1.79 14.46 -14.75
N TYR A 562 -2.72 15.43 -14.74
CA TYR A 562 -3.71 15.49 -13.68
C TYR A 562 -4.74 14.37 -13.82
N ILE A 563 -5.18 14.11 -15.06
CA ILE A 563 -6.09 13.02 -15.41
C ILE A 563 -5.48 12.28 -16.59
N TYR A 564 -5.31 10.97 -16.44
CA TYR A 564 -4.73 10.10 -17.46
C TYR A 564 -5.64 8.91 -17.74
N LEU A 565 -6.15 8.84 -18.97
CA LEU A 565 -6.94 7.71 -19.46
C LEU A 565 -6.02 6.75 -20.23
N ASP A 566 -5.50 5.73 -19.57
CA ASP A 566 -4.61 4.75 -20.19
C ASP A 566 -5.41 3.68 -20.96
N GLU A 567 -4.70 2.69 -21.51
CA GLU A 567 -5.17 1.79 -22.55
C GLU A 567 -6.59 1.28 -22.33
N ALA A 568 -7.40 1.47 -23.37
CA ALA A 568 -8.78 1.03 -23.45
C ALA A 568 -9.72 1.60 -22.36
N THR A 569 -9.31 2.63 -21.63
CA THR A 569 -10.24 3.40 -20.79
C THR A 569 -11.45 3.82 -21.62
N ASP A 570 -12.65 3.42 -21.20
CA ASP A 570 -13.88 3.79 -21.88
C ASP A 570 -15.08 3.91 -20.94
N GLY A 571 -16.12 4.64 -21.35
CA GLY A 571 -17.39 4.74 -20.63
C GLY A 571 -17.40 5.68 -19.43
N TYR A 572 -16.38 6.54 -19.27
CA TYR A 572 -16.33 7.56 -18.23
C TYR A 572 -17.00 8.87 -18.63
N THR A 573 -17.71 9.51 -17.70
CA THR A 573 -17.97 10.96 -17.74
C THR A 573 -16.98 11.69 -16.82
N ILE A 574 -16.12 12.51 -17.41
CA ILE A 574 -15.08 13.29 -16.72
C ILE A 574 -15.54 14.75 -16.69
N GLU A 575 -16.00 15.22 -15.53
CA GLU A 575 -16.58 16.56 -15.43
C GLU A 575 -16.23 17.36 -14.17
N ASN A 576 -16.05 18.67 -14.32
CA ASN A 576 -15.86 19.61 -13.20
C ASN A 576 -14.64 19.28 -12.32
N ASN A 577 -13.58 18.69 -12.88
CA ASN A 577 -12.35 18.44 -12.15
C ASN A 577 -11.45 19.68 -12.21
N TRP A 578 -11.25 20.35 -11.08
CA TRP A 578 -10.39 21.51 -10.99
C TRP A 578 -8.92 21.09 -11.02
N CYS A 579 -8.16 21.68 -11.94
CA CYS A 579 -6.71 21.53 -12.04
C CYS A 579 -6.10 22.91 -12.33
N PRO A 580 -4.86 23.21 -11.91
CA PRO A 580 -4.27 24.52 -12.14
C PRO A 580 -3.95 24.79 -13.62
N THR A 581 -3.78 23.75 -14.43
CA THR A 581 -3.62 23.81 -15.89
C THR A 581 -4.31 22.61 -16.56
N GLU A 582 -4.59 22.71 -17.87
CA GLU A 582 -5.14 21.61 -18.68
C GLU A 582 -4.02 20.65 -19.11
N ARG A 583 -3.53 19.83 -18.18
CA ARG A 583 -2.52 18.79 -18.44
C ARG A 583 -3.16 17.41 -18.34
N PHE A 584 -3.89 17.03 -19.38
CA PHE A 584 -4.59 15.76 -19.51
C PHE A 584 -4.05 14.99 -20.72
N ASP A 585 -4.02 13.66 -20.65
CA ASP A 585 -3.63 12.81 -21.79
C ASP A 585 -4.40 11.50 -21.78
N SER A 586 -4.30 10.77 -22.89
CA SER A 586 -4.88 9.46 -23.05
C SER A 586 -4.01 8.57 -23.93
N ASN A 587 -3.91 7.30 -23.57
CA ASN A 587 -3.24 6.29 -24.38
C ASN A 587 -4.30 5.30 -24.89
N ARG A 588 -4.56 5.31 -26.21
CA ARG A 588 -5.55 4.43 -26.87
C ARG A 588 -6.89 4.31 -26.10
N PRO A 589 -7.57 5.42 -25.77
CA PRO A 589 -8.86 5.36 -25.09
C PRO A 589 -9.97 4.84 -26.02
N GLY A 590 -11.05 4.33 -25.44
CA GLY A 590 -12.29 4.08 -26.15
C GLY A 590 -13.05 5.36 -26.50
N ASN A 591 -14.14 5.22 -27.25
CA ASN A 591 -14.85 6.34 -27.89
C ASN A 591 -16.09 6.84 -27.12
N ARG A 592 -16.41 6.27 -25.95
CA ARG A 592 -17.57 6.63 -25.11
C ARG A 592 -17.18 7.51 -23.92
N ASN A 593 -15.92 7.89 -23.78
CA ASN A 593 -15.50 8.87 -22.78
C ASN A 593 -16.04 10.26 -23.09
N VAL A 594 -16.52 10.96 -22.07
CA VAL A 594 -17.14 12.29 -22.20
C VAL A 594 -16.43 13.28 -21.29
N TRP A 595 -15.80 14.31 -21.86
CA TRP A 595 -15.12 15.38 -21.13
C TRP A 595 -15.98 16.66 -21.07
N LYS A 596 -16.17 17.22 -19.87
CA LYS A 596 -16.94 18.45 -19.66
C LYS A 596 -16.31 19.32 -18.58
N ASN A 597 -15.90 20.54 -18.92
CA ASN A 597 -15.48 21.55 -17.92
C ASN A 597 -14.41 21.03 -16.93
N ASN A 598 -13.20 20.71 -17.40
CA ASN A 598 -12.09 20.27 -16.55
C ASN A 598 -10.90 21.21 -16.77
N GLY A 599 -10.20 21.58 -15.68
CA GLY A 599 -9.11 22.54 -15.73
C GLY A 599 -9.32 23.77 -14.83
N PRO A 600 -8.55 24.85 -15.02
CA PRO A 600 -8.55 26.02 -14.14
C PRO A 600 -9.85 26.83 -14.16
N GLN A 601 -10.68 26.67 -15.19
CA GLN A 601 -11.98 27.30 -15.38
C GLN A 601 -13.08 26.75 -14.45
N VAL A 602 -12.86 25.59 -13.81
CA VAL A 602 -13.80 25.01 -12.85
C VAL A 602 -13.97 25.96 -11.66
N THR A 603 -15.21 26.11 -11.17
CA THR A 603 -15.51 27.10 -10.12
C THR A 603 -14.73 26.85 -8.82
N GLU A 604 -14.33 27.92 -8.14
CA GLU A 604 -13.66 27.82 -6.83
C GLU A 604 -14.52 27.10 -5.78
N SER A 605 -15.85 27.16 -5.88
CA SER A 605 -16.76 26.43 -4.99
C SER A 605 -16.55 24.92 -5.06
N ILE A 606 -16.31 24.37 -6.26
CA ILE A 606 -16.01 22.95 -6.44
C ILE A 606 -14.62 22.64 -5.90
N LYS A 607 -13.60 23.45 -6.26
CA LYS A 607 -12.23 23.34 -5.74
C LYS A 607 -12.19 23.26 -4.20
N ASN A 608 -12.91 24.15 -3.53
CA ASN A 608 -12.89 24.30 -2.07
C ASN A 608 -13.71 23.23 -1.32
N LYS A 609 -14.57 22.47 -2.03
CA LYS A 609 -15.37 21.37 -1.47
C LYS A 609 -14.71 20.00 -1.66
N ALA A 610 -13.72 19.89 -2.54
CA ALA A 610 -12.97 18.67 -2.76
C ALA A 610 -12.03 18.38 -1.57
N GLY A 611 -11.79 17.10 -1.34
CA GLY A 611 -11.00 16.61 -0.21
C GLY A 611 -11.86 16.31 1.01
N ARG A 612 -11.19 16.21 2.15
CA ARG A 612 -11.79 15.76 3.41
C ARG A 612 -12.85 16.73 3.92
N ILE A 613 -13.96 16.17 4.36
CA ILE A 613 -15.04 16.88 5.03
C ILE A 613 -14.64 17.03 6.50
N LYS A 614 -14.69 18.25 7.02
CA LYS A 614 -14.49 18.50 8.45
C LYS A 614 -15.58 17.77 9.25
N PRO A 615 -15.25 17.06 10.34
CA PRO A 615 -16.27 16.59 11.27
C PRO A 615 -17.08 17.80 11.76
N GLU A 616 -18.40 17.69 11.77
CA GLU A 616 -19.29 18.65 12.44
C GLU A 616 -19.12 18.59 13.96
#